data_AF-A0AAV3P136-F1
#
_entry.id   AF-A0AAV3P136-F1
#
_cell.length_a   1.000
_cell.length_b   1.000
_cell.length_c   1.000
_cell.angle_alpha   90.00
_cell.angle_beta   90.00
_cell.angle_gamma   90.00
#
_symmetry.space_group_name_H-M   'P 1'
#
loop_
_entity.id
_entity.type
_entity.pdbx_description
1 polymer ?
#
loop_
_entity_poly.entity_id
_entity_poly.type
_entity_poly.pdbx_seq_one_letter_code
_entity_poly.pdbx_strand_id
1 'polypeptide(L)'
;MTKEAEHEEDEAAGNLLRDRFRLSTISIAEFEAKQFDMELSQPIVSCISDLAFKYAEILAKDLAVFARHGARKSVNMEDVILSVHRNEHLASTMRSFRNDLKAKEPKSEKKRRKKAKTDNLFAADVPEVPDLSNFERKKKKKAKEDNLLATDVLDVPDP
;
A
#
# COMPACT_ATOMS: atom_id res chain seq x y z
N MET A 1 -23.77 -26.28 13.16
CA MET A 1 -22.95 -25.31 13.91
C MET A 1 -23.89 -24.41 14.67
N THR A 2 -23.65 -24.21 15.96
CA THR A 2 -24.41 -23.26 16.79
C THR A 2 -23.91 -21.85 16.49
N LYS A 3 -24.79 -20.84 16.54
CA LYS A 3 -24.41 -19.43 16.32
C LYS A 3 -23.27 -18.94 17.23
N GLU A 4 -23.12 -19.57 18.39
CA GLU A 4 -22.04 -19.30 19.34
C GLU A 4 -20.67 -19.72 18.80
N ALA A 5 -20.58 -20.87 18.11
CA ALA A 5 -19.34 -21.33 17.49
C ALA A 5 -18.92 -20.44 16.32
N GLU A 6 -19.87 -19.97 15.51
CA GLU A 6 -19.59 -19.04 14.40
C GLU A 6 -19.06 -17.68 14.92
N HIS A 7 -19.63 -17.15 16.01
CA HIS A 7 -19.15 -15.92 16.62
C HIS A 7 -17.74 -16.05 17.22
N GLU A 8 -17.44 -17.18 17.86
CA GLU A 8 -16.11 -17.45 18.42
C GLU A 8 -15.04 -17.56 17.33
N GLU A 9 -15.36 -18.21 16.21
CA GLU A 9 -14.49 -18.26 15.02
C GLU A 9 -14.23 -16.87 14.43
N ASP A 10 -15.28 -16.05 14.29
CA ASP A 10 -15.18 -14.67 13.80
C ASP A 10 -14.32 -13.79 14.73
N GLU A 11 -14.49 -13.94 16.04
CA GLU A 11 -13.69 -13.22 17.03
C GLU A 11 -12.21 -13.65 16.99
N ALA A 12 -11.94 -14.95 16.88
CA ALA A 12 -10.59 -15.48 16.73
C ALA A 12 -9.91 -14.97 15.44
N ALA A 13 -10.65 -14.95 14.32
CA ALA A 13 -10.17 -14.39 13.06
C ALA A 13 -9.89 -12.89 13.16
N GLY A 14 -10.77 -12.14 13.84
CA GLY A 14 -10.60 -10.72 14.10
C GLY A 14 -9.35 -10.41 14.94
N ASN A 15 -9.10 -11.20 15.97
CA ASN A 15 -7.92 -11.07 16.82
C ASN A 15 -6.63 -11.38 16.04
N LEU A 16 -6.63 -12.46 15.25
CA LEU A 16 -5.50 -12.81 14.39
C LEU A 16 -5.18 -11.70 13.39
N LEU A 17 -6.21 -11.11 12.75
CA LEU A 17 -6.03 -10.01 11.82
C LEU A 17 -5.42 -8.78 12.51
N ARG A 18 -5.92 -8.44 13.71
CA ARG A 18 -5.41 -7.33 14.52
C ARG A 18 -3.94 -7.52 14.89
N ASP A 19 -3.54 -8.73 15.30
CA ASP A 19 -2.15 -9.04 15.64
C ASP A 19 -1.22 -8.92 14.43
N ARG A 20 -1.63 -9.42 13.27
CA ARG A 20 -0.86 -9.28 12.02
C ARG A 20 -0.74 -7.82 11.58
N PHE A 21 -1.82 -7.06 11.73
CA PHE A 21 -1.82 -5.63 11.46
C PHE A 21 -0.86 -4.87 12.39
N ARG A 22 -0.82 -5.24 13.68
CA ARG A 22 0.11 -4.66 14.67
C ARG A 22 1.57 -4.91 14.30
N LEU A 23 1.92 -6.15 13.93
CA LEU A 23 3.28 -6.49 13.50
C LEU A 23 3.72 -5.67 12.28
N SER A 24 2.82 -5.48 11.31
CA SER A 24 3.09 -4.65 10.13
C SER A 24 3.29 -3.19 10.50
N THR A 25 2.46 -2.67 11.40
CA THR A 25 2.57 -1.29 11.91
C THR A 25 3.90 -1.07 12.63
N ILE A 26 4.32 -2.00 13.50
CA ILE A 26 5.61 -1.96 14.18
C ILE A 26 6.75 -1.87 13.16
N SER A 27 6.74 -2.75 12.15
CA SER A 27 7.79 -2.77 11.13
C SER A 27 7.90 -1.46 10.36
N ILE A 28 6.78 -0.83 10.01
CA ILE A 28 6.76 0.45 9.29
C ILE A 28 7.22 1.59 10.21
N ALA A 29 6.70 1.63 11.44
CA ALA A 29 7.00 2.69 12.40
C ALA A 29 8.48 2.69 12.80
N GLU A 30 9.04 1.52 13.10
CA GLU A 30 10.47 1.39 13.41
C GLU A 30 11.36 1.69 12.21
N PHE A 31 10.96 1.30 11.00
CA PHE A 31 11.70 1.65 9.79
C PHE A 31 11.77 3.17 9.62
N GLU A 32 10.66 3.88 9.78
CA GLU A 32 10.62 5.33 9.67
C GLU A 32 11.43 6.01 10.78
N ALA A 33 11.30 5.56 12.04
CA ALA A 33 12.03 6.12 13.17
C ALA A 33 13.56 6.03 12.99
N LYS A 34 14.05 4.90 12.44
CA LYS A 34 15.47 4.71 12.11
C LYS A 34 15.96 5.67 11.03
N GLN A 35 15.12 6.11 10.09
CA GLN A 35 15.52 7.12 9.09
C GLN A 35 15.82 8.47 9.73
N PHE A 36 15.26 8.75 10.91
CA PHE A 36 15.45 9.99 11.66
C PHE A 36 16.33 9.83 12.91
N ASP A 37 16.97 8.67 13.09
CA ASP A 37 17.77 8.33 14.29
C ASP A 37 16.97 8.49 15.60
N MET A 38 15.70 8.09 15.56
CA MET A 38 14.76 8.14 16.68
C MET A 38 14.32 6.75 17.11
N GLU A 39 13.95 6.61 18.39
CA GLU A 39 13.30 5.42 18.94
C GLU A 39 11.83 5.71 19.28
N LEU A 40 10.94 4.77 18.95
CA LEU A 40 9.53 4.85 19.30
C LEU A 40 9.25 4.04 20.55
N SER A 41 8.55 4.64 21.51
CA SER A 41 8.09 3.91 22.68
C SER A 41 6.97 2.93 22.32
N GLN A 42 6.95 1.77 22.99
CA GLN A 42 5.95 0.72 22.72
C GLN A 42 4.48 1.21 22.81
N PRO A 43 4.09 2.06 23.79
CA PRO A 43 2.72 2.57 23.86
C PRO A 43 2.33 3.41 22.64
N ILE A 44 3.28 4.17 22.07
CA ILE A 44 3.04 4.98 20.88
C ILE A 44 2.78 4.09 19.66
N VAL A 45 3.59 3.06 19.46
CA VAL A 45 3.41 2.11 18.35
C VAL A 45 2.09 1.35 18.48
N SER A 46 1.71 0.94 19.69
CA SER A 46 0.41 0.32 19.96
C SER A 46 -0.75 1.26 19.61
N CYS A 47 -0.65 2.53 20.02
CA CYS A 47 -1.66 3.55 19.72
C CYS A 47 -1.81 3.78 18.21
N ILE A 48 -0.69 3.88 17.47
CA ILE A 48 -0.70 4.02 16.01
C ILE A 48 -1.38 2.81 15.37
N SER A 49 -1.08 1.59 15.83
CA SER A 49 -1.71 0.37 15.33
C SER A 49 -3.23 0.39 15.52
N ASP A 50 -3.70 0.77 16.70
CA ASP A 50 -5.14 0.83 17.00
C ASP A 50 -5.85 1.91 16.16
N LEU A 51 -5.23 3.07 16.00
CA LEU A 51 -5.76 4.16 15.18
C LEU A 51 -5.84 3.77 13.71
N ALA A 52 -4.79 3.18 13.16
CA ALA A 52 -4.75 2.76 11.76
C ALA A 52 -5.74 1.61 11.49
N PHE A 53 -5.91 0.68 12.43
CA PHE A 53 -6.90 -0.39 12.33
C PHE A 53 -8.34 0.15 12.33
N LYS A 54 -8.66 1.10 13.24
CA LYS A 54 -9.95 1.79 13.26
C LYS A 54 -10.18 2.61 11.98
N TYR A 55 -9.14 3.25 11.47
CA TYR A 55 -9.22 4.01 10.23
C TYR A 55 -9.53 3.10 9.03
N ALA A 56 -8.97 1.88 8.98
CA ALA A 56 -9.27 0.92 7.93
C ALA A 56 -10.77 0.57 7.87
N GLU A 57 -11.46 0.51 9.01
CA GLU A 57 -12.91 0.28 9.05
C GLU A 57 -13.69 1.46 8.41
N ILE A 58 -13.32 2.70 8.75
CA ILE A 58 -13.93 3.90 8.17
C ILE A 58 -13.69 3.92 6.66
N LEU A 59 -12.45 3.69 6.23
CA LEU A 59 -12.07 3.66 4.83
C LEU A 59 -12.84 2.58 4.05
N ALA A 60 -13.00 1.38 4.62
CA ALA A 60 -13.77 0.32 3.97
C ALA A 60 -15.24 0.71 3.73
N LYS A 61 -15.87 1.37 4.71
CA LYS A 61 -17.25 1.88 4.59
C LYS A 61 -17.36 2.94 3.50
N ASP A 62 -16.42 3.89 3.47
CA ASP A 62 -16.38 4.95 2.47
C ASP A 62 -16.21 4.37 1.05
N LEU A 63 -15.26 3.45 0.87
CA LEU A 63 -15.00 2.80 -0.42
C LEU A 63 -16.22 2.02 -0.94
N ALA A 64 -16.95 1.34 -0.05
CA ALA A 64 -18.17 0.64 -0.41
C ALA A 64 -19.26 1.62 -0.91
N VAL A 65 -19.39 2.79 -0.26
CA VAL A 65 -20.32 3.84 -0.67
C VAL A 65 -19.92 4.44 -2.01
N PHE A 66 -18.63 4.70 -2.25
CA PHE A 66 -18.14 5.25 -3.52
C PHE A 66 -18.37 4.29 -4.69
N ALA A 67 -18.08 3.01 -4.52
CA ALA A 67 -18.36 2.01 -5.53
C ALA A 67 -19.86 1.95 -5.87
N ARG A 68 -20.73 1.98 -4.84
CA ARG A 68 -22.19 1.98 -5.01
C ARG A 68 -22.69 3.25 -5.70
N HIS A 69 -22.11 4.41 -5.40
CA HIS A 69 -22.44 5.67 -6.08
C HIS A 69 -22.12 5.60 -7.58
N GLY A 70 -21.02 4.91 -7.95
CA GLY A 70 -20.69 4.60 -9.33
C GLY A 70 -21.47 3.44 -9.95
N ALA A 71 -22.57 2.98 -9.33
CA ALA A 71 -23.35 1.81 -9.73
C ALA A 71 -22.53 0.50 -9.89
N ARG A 72 -21.43 0.37 -9.14
CA ARG A 72 -20.55 -0.80 -9.14
C ARG A 72 -20.70 -1.58 -7.84
N LYS A 73 -20.42 -2.89 -7.93
CA LYS A 73 -20.36 -3.80 -6.77
C LYS A 73 -18.94 -4.10 -6.30
N SER A 74 -17.94 -3.60 -7.03
CA SER A 74 -16.52 -3.81 -6.77
C SER A 74 -15.79 -2.47 -6.76
N VAL A 75 -14.89 -2.33 -5.79
CA VAL A 75 -14.06 -1.14 -5.55
C VAL A 75 -12.95 -1.08 -6.60
N ASN A 76 -12.69 0.10 -7.16
CA ASN A 76 -11.58 0.34 -8.09
C ASN A 76 -10.63 1.45 -7.57
N MET A 77 -9.60 1.78 -8.36
CA MET A 77 -8.61 2.81 -8.02
C MET A 77 -9.19 4.25 -7.93
N GLU A 78 -10.25 4.57 -8.68
CA GLU A 78 -10.94 5.87 -8.59
C GLU A 78 -11.67 6.03 -7.24
N ASP A 79 -12.20 4.95 -6.65
CA ASP A 79 -12.81 5.00 -5.30
C ASP A 79 -11.75 5.33 -4.24
N VAL A 80 -10.54 4.75 -4.38
CA VAL A 80 -9.40 5.02 -3.51
C VAL A 80 -8.88 6.45 -3.69
N ILE A 81 -8.84 6.96 -4.93
CA ILE A 81 -8.46 8.36 -5.18
C ILE A 81 -9.51 9.31 -4.59
N LEU A 82 -10.79 8.95 -4.67
CA LEU A 82 -11.86 9.75 -4.10
C LEU A 82 -11.79 9.79 -2.56
N SER A 83 -11.39 8.71 -1.88
CA SER A 83 -11.27 8.73 -0.41
C SER A 83 -10.24 9.74 0.10
N VAL A 84 -9.19 10.02 -0.67
CA VAL A 84 -8.12 10.96 -0.31
C VAL A 84 -8.30 12.38 -0.87
N HIS A 85 -9.42 12.69 -1.52
CA HIS A 85 -9.65 13.96 -2.24
C HIS A 85 -9.49 15.23 -1.40
N ARG A 86 -9.62 15.14 -0.08
CA ARG A 86 -9.44 16.30 0.83
C ARG A 86 -8.00 16.79 0.90
N ASN A 87 -7.04 15.94 0.54
CA ASN A 87 -5.62 16.29 0.49
C ASN A 87 -5.13 16.16 -0.96
N GLU A 88 -4.99 17.30 -1.64
CA GLU A 88 -4.64 17.31 -3.07
C GLU A 88 -3.24 16.75 -3.35
N HIS A 89 -2.28 16.95 -2.45
CA HIS A 89 -0.94 16.36 -2.59
C HIS A 89 -1.00 14.83 -2.52
N LEU A 90 -1.76 14.29 -1.57
CA LEU A 90 -1.95 12.84 -1.44
C LEU A 90 -2.74 12.28 -2.63
N ALA A 91 -3.80 12.95 -3.07
CA ALA A 91 -4.58 12.55 -4.24
C ALA A 91 -3.72 12.53 -5.51
N SER A 92 -2.87 13.54 -5.72
CA SER A 92 -1.90 13.57 -6.83
C SER A 92 -0.90 12.41 -6.77
N THR A 93 -0.39 12.11 -5.58
CA THR A 93 0.51 10.96 -5.35
C THR A 93 -0.18 9.64 -5.70
N MET A 94 -1.44 9.45 -5.26
CA MET A 94 -2.23 8.24 -5.57
C MET A 94 -2.55 8.12 -7.07
N ARG A 95 -2.88 9.23 -7.76
CA ARG A 95 -3.09 9.24 -9.21
C ARG A 95 -1.81 8.85 -9.96
N SER A 96 -0.65 9.30 -9.50
CA SER A 96 0.65 8.95 -10.07
C SER A 96 0.94 7.46 -9.87
N PHE A 97 0.73 6.95 -8.65
CA PHE A 97 0.88 5.52 -8.33
C PHE A 97 -0.03 4.62 -9.20
N ARG A 98 -1.29 5.02 -9.41
CA ARG A 98 -2.23 4.35 -10.33
C ARG A 98 -1.66 4.24 -11.75
N ASN A 99 -1.06 5.33 -12.26
CA ASN A 99 -0.50 5.34 -13.60
C ASN A 99 0.73 4.42 -13.71
N ASP A 100 1.58 4.39 -12.67
CA ASP A 100 2.73 3.50 -12.59
C ASP A 100 2.33 2.02 -12.59
N LEU A 101 1.22 1.66 -11.92
CA LEU A 101 0.69 0.29 -11.95
C LEU A 101 0.24 -0.10 -13.36
N LYS A 102 -0.52 0.78 -14.05
CA LYS A 102 -0.96 0.55 -15.44
C LYS A 102 0.21 0.42 -16.42
N ALA A 103 1.33 1.09 -16.15
CA ALA A 103 2.53 0.99 -16.98
C ALA A 103 3.30 -0.33 -16.77
N LYS A 104 3.18 -0.92 -15.58
CA LYS A 104 3.85 -2.18 -15.21
C LYS A 104 3.00 -3.43 -15.50
N GLU A 105 1.69 -3.29 -15.69
CA GLU A 105 0.87 -4.40 -16.16
C GLU A 105 1.37 -4.87 -17.53
N PRO A 106 1.77 -6.15 -17.70
CA PRO A 106 2.11 -6.67 -19.01
C PRO A 106 0.88 -6.51 -19.91
N LYS A 107 1.04 -5.79 -21.02
CA LYS A 107 -0.01 -5.63 -22.04
C LYS A 107 -0.43 -7.03 -22.48
N SER A 108 -1.51 -7.56 -21.90
CA SER A 108 -2.14 -8.77 -22.39
C SER A 108 -2.52 -8.51 -23.84
N GLU A 109 -1.82 -9.17 -24.74
CA GLU A 109 -1.97 -8.95 -26.16
C GLU A 109 -3.44 -9.14 -26.54
N LYS A 110 -3.98 -8.12 -27.21
CA LYS A 110 -5.19 -8.20 -28.01
C LYS A 110 -5.04 -9.31 -29.05
N LYS A 111 -5.34 -10.56 -28.68
CA LYS A 111 -5.62 -11.66 -29.60
C LYS A 111 -6.26 -12.79 -28.81
N ARG A 112 -7.58 -12.92 -28.88
CA ARG A 112 -8.22 -14.02 -29.64
C ARG A 112 -9.74 -13.91 -29.63
N ARG A 113 -10.28 -14.35 -30.76
CA ARG A 113 -11.66 -14.36 -31.21
C ARG A 113 -12.59 -15.21 -30.31
N LYS A 114 -13.87 -14.82 -30.31
CA LYS A 114 -15.12 -15.57 -29.96
C LYS A 114 -15.02 -17.10 -29.68
N LYS A 115 -15.70 -17.49 -28.58
CA LYS A 115 -16.23 -18.81 -28.11
C LYS A 115 -15.17 -19.88 -27.74
N ALA A 116 -15.32 -20.75 -26.73
CA ALA A 116 -16.47 -21.28 -25.99
C ALA A 116 -16.08 -21.71 -24.54
N LYS A 117 -17.11 -22.17 -23.82
CA LYS A 117 -17.32 -22.54 -22.41
C LYS A 117 -16.51 -23.76 -21.91
N THR A 118 -16.09 -23.77 -20.63
CA THR A 118 -16.27 -24.81 -19.56
C THR A 118 -15.13 -24.82 -18.52
N ASP A 119 -15.52 -24.47 -17.28
CA ASP A 119 -15.29 -25.07 -15.95
C ASP A 119 -13.89 -25.46 -15.39
N ASN A 120 -13.78 -25.14 -14.09
CA ASN A 120 -12.81 -25.49 -13.04
C ASN A 120 -11.50 -24.69 -12.89
N LEU A 121 -11.54 -23.68 -12.00
CA LEU A 121 -10.37 -23.09 -11.36
C LEU A 121 -10.62 -22.95 -9.85
N PHE A 122 -10.01 -23.84 -9.07
CA PHE A 122 -9.63 -23.57 -7.68
C PHE A 122 -8.18 -24.06 -7.52
N ALA A 123 -7.25 -23.16 -7.82
CA ALA A 123 -5.91 -23.16 -7.25
C ALA A 123 -5.66 -21.70 -6.84
N ALA A 124 -5.51 -21.50 -5.53
CA ALA A 124 -5.32 -20.19 -4.94
C ALA A 124 -3.94 -19.64 -5.30
N ASP A 125 -3.90 -18.64 -6.18
CA ASP A 125 -2.77 -17.73 -6.31
C ASP A 125 -2.84 -16.74 -5.14
N VAL A 126 -1.98 -16.96 -4.14
CA VAL A 126 -1.70 -15.96 -3.10
C VAL A 126 -0.93 -14.82 -3.77
N PRO A 127 -1.42 -13.57 -3.73
CA PRO A 127 -0.68 -12.44 -4.28
C PRO A 127 0.62 -12.25 -3.50
N GLU A 128 1.74 -12.30 -4.22
CA GLU A 128 3.06 -12.01 -3.70
C GLU A 128 3.10 -10.58 -3.13
N VAL A 129 3.39 -10.48 -1.83
CA VAL A 129 3.62 -9.20 -1.15
C VAL A 129 4.82 -8.50 -1.80
N PRO A 130 4.70 -7.24 -2.24
CA PRO A 130 5.81 -6.54 -2.87
C PRO A 130 6.98 -6.37 -1.89
N ASP A 131 8.13 -6.95 -2.25
CA ASP A 131 9.38 -6.84 -1.52
C ASP A 131 9.85 -5.38 -1.43
N LEU A 132 9.85 -4.86 -0.20
CA LEU A 132 10.27 -3.50 0.17
C LEU A 132 11.76 -3.23 -0.13
N SER A 133 12.56 -4.26 -0.44
CA SER A 133 13.97 -4.12 -0.85
C SER A 133 14.15 -3.26 -2.11
N ASN A 134 13.12 -3.15 -2.95
CA ASN A 134 13.18 -2.38 -4.19
C ASN A 134 13.01 -0.87 -3.99
N PHE A 135 12.44 -0.42 -2.86
CA PHE A 135 12.32 1.00 -2.54
C PHE A 135 13.68 1.60 -2.14
N GLU A 136 14.44 0.86 -1.35
CA GLU A 136 15.81 1.19 -0.93
C GLU A 136 16.79 1.35 -2.10
N ARG A 137 16.70 0.45 -3.10
CA ARG A 137 17.56 0.51 -4.30
C ARG A 137 17.32 1.78 -5.12
N LYS A 138 16.09 2.30 -5.15
CA LYS A 138 15.75 3.54 -5.86
C LYS A 138 16.22 4.79 -5.11
N LYS A 139 16.11 4.83 -3.77
CA LYS A 139 16.67 5.94 -2.97
C LYS A 139 18.20 6.02 -3.07
N LYS A 140 18.91 4.89 -3.00
CA LYS A 140 20.38 4.85 -3.11
C LYS A 140 20.91 5.32 -4.47
N LYS A 141 20.22 5.02 -5.57
CA LYS A 141 20.63 5.50 -6.90
C LYS A 141 20.50 7.01 -7.03
N LYS A 142 19.41 7.61 -6.53
CA LYS A 142 19.19 9.04 -6.60
C LYS A 142 20.21 9.83 -5.76
N ALA A 143 20.51 9.37 -4.55
CA ALA A 143 21.53 10.01 -3.70
C ALA A 143 22.96 9.92 -4.28
N LYS A 144 23.25 8.90 -5.11
CA LYS A 144 24.56 8.77 -5.75
C LYS A 144 24.72 9.69 -6.97
N GLU A 145 23.63 9.99 -7.66
CA GLU A 145 23.63 10.87 -8.84
C GLU A 145 23.75 12.35 -8.43
N ASP A 146 23.08 12.74 -7.35
CA ASP A 146 23.13 14.11 -6.83
C ASP A 146 24.50 14.48 -6.20
N ASN A 147 25.27 13.49 -5.72
CA ASN A 147 26.60 13.72 -5.12
C ASN A 147 27.74 13.82 -6.16
N LEU A 148 27.50 13.44 -7.41
CA LEU A 148 28.53 13.46 -8.47
C LEU A 148 28.62 14.81 -9.20
N LEU A 149 27.71 15.74 -8.91
CA LEU A 149 27.66 17.08 -9.52
C LEU A 149 28.22 18.20 -8.63
N ALA A 150 28.73 17.88 -7.44
CA ALA A 150 29.12 18.86 -6.43
C ALA A 150 30.64 19.10 -6.27
N THR A 151 31.51 18.49 -7.08
CA THR A 151 32.98 18.56 -6.86
C THR A 151 33.78 19.37 -7.87
N ASP A 152 33.17 19.98 -8.89
CA ASP A 152 33.91 20.68 -9.96
C ASP A 152 33.69 22.20 -9.95
N VAL A 153 33.88 22.86 -8.81
CA VAL A 153 34.20 24.31 -8.80
C VAL A 153 35.06 24.61 -7.58
N LEU A 154 36.33 24.91 -7.81
CA LEU A 154 37.14 25.97 -7.19
C LEU A 154 38.62 25.64 -7.44
N ASP A 155 39.13 26.06 -8.59
CA ASP A 155 40.56 26.27 -8.77
C ASP A 155 40.74 27.76 -9.13
N VAL A 156 41.02 28.56 -8.09
CA VAL A 156 41.40 29.97 -8.21
C VAL A 156 42.92 30.01 -8.04
N PRO A 157 43.70 30.24 -9.10
CA PRO A 157 45.13 30.43 -8.95
C PRO A 157 45.45 31.91 -8.72
N ASP A 158 46.15 32.18 -7.62
CA ASP A 158 46.96 33.39 -7.37
C ASP A 158 48.25 32.91 -6.65
N PRO A 159 49.40 33.59 -6.77
CA PRO A 159 49.54 35.05 -6.86
C PRO A 159 50.32 35.62 -8.06
#